data_AF-A0A2H0H262-F1
#
_entry.id   AF-A0A2H0H262-F1
#
_cell.length_a   1.000
_cell.length_b   1.000
_cell.length_c   1.000
_cell.angle_alpha   90.00
_cell.angle_beta   90.00
_cell.angle_gamma   90.00
#
_symmetry.space_group_name_H-M   'P 1'
#
loop_
_entity.id
_entity.type
_entity.pdbx_description
1 polymer ?
#
loop_
_entity_poly.entity_id
_entity_poly.type
_entity_poly.pdbx_seq_one_letter_code
_entity_poly.pdbx_strand_id
1 'polypeptide(L)'
;MKKIILTLVIAVCSMQVGFSQNIDQATLTKIKVKLLNAEKLYEQGEYTAVLDKVREIEAITGGVKSAKIQNLKVKAYLGAGMYQQSKEELNTLYKMNPDDEVIEDIASYESRIEKGDADEKAKFKTIMASSTHDFENNGPLRVEINKKYGFIDKTGKVVIPLMYEFALPFSEGLARVELNGKKVYINKAGEIID
;
A
#
# COMPACT_ATOMS: atom_id res chain seq x y z
N MET A 1 20.15 -35.20 44.78
CA MET A 1 20.62 -35.60 43.42
C MET A 1 19.54 -35.27 42.39
N LYS A 2 19.88 -35.23 41.10
CA LYS A 2 18.94 -35.23 39.95
C LYS A 2 17.92 -36.38 40.11
N LYS A 3 16.70 -36.40 39.51
CA LYS A 3 16.23 -35.87 38.20
C LYS A 3 14.69 -36.01 38.13
N ILE A 4 13.99 -35.34 37.17
CA ILE A 4 12.61 -35.71 36.67
C ILE A 4 11.47 -35.46 37.71
N ILE A 5 10.21 -35.08 37.46
CA ILE A 5 9.27 -34.74 36.34
C ILE A 5 8.13 -33.84 36.94
N LEU A 6 7.20 -33.08 36.31
CA LEU A 6 6.88 -32.54 34.95
C LEU A 6 5.84 -31.37 35.11
N THR A 7 5.40 -30.75 33.99
CA THR A 7 4.12 -30.03 33.76
C THR A 7 3.70 -28.79 34.59
N LEU A 8 3.85 -27.59 34.00
CA LEU A 8 2.97 -26.41 34.15
C LEU A 8 3.44 -25.35 33.12
N VAL A 9 3.03 -25.44 31.85
CA VAL A 9 1.83 -24.76 31.30
C VAL A 9 1.86 -23.24 31.52
N ILE A 10 2.68 -22.55 30.72
CA ILE A 10 2.28 -21.28 30.08
C ILE A 10 2.63 -21.40 28.60
N ALA A 11 1.62 -21.63 27.76
CA ALA A 11 1.78 -21.52 26.31
C ALA A 11 1.55 -20.06 25.90
N VAL A 12 2.62 -19.36 25.53
CA VAL A 12 2.50 -18.17 24.68
C VAL A 12 2.78 -18.64 23.26
N CYS A 13 1.76 -18.59 22.40
CA CYS A 13 1.79 -19.23 21.10
C CYS A 13 2.97 -18.81 20.22
N SER A 14 3.52 -19.79 19.53
CA SER A 14 4.44 -19.64 18.40
C SER A 14 3.73 -19.01 17.19
N MET A 15 3.48 -17.70 17.25
CA MET A 15 3.24 -16.91 16.03
C MET A 15 4.55 -16.79 15.25
N GLN A 16 4.83 -17.80 14.42
CA GLN A 16 5.93 -17.80 13.47
C GLN A 16 5.61 -16.82 12.33
N VAL A 17 5.81 -15.53 12.57
CA VAL A 17 5.75 -14.53 11.50
C VAL A 17 6.92 -14.80 10.54
N GLY A 18 6.60 -15.35 9.36
CA GLY A 18 7.55 -15.90 8.40
C GLY A 18 8.42 -14.86 7.69
N PHE A 19 9.31 -14.19 8.43
CA PHE A 19 10.29 -13.29 7.85
C PHE A 19 11.44 -14.08 7.21
N SER A 20 11.69 -13.81 5.92
CA SER A 20 12.76 -14.46 5.12
C SER A 20 14.20 -14.11 5.55
N GLN A 21 14.38 -13.34 6.63
CA GLN A 21 15.66 -13.06 7.28
C GLN A 21 15.45 -12.97 8.79
N ASN A 22 16.52 -13.20 9.57
CA ASN A 22 16.50 -13.10 11.03
C ASN A 22 16.36 -11.64 11.49
N ILE A 23 15.13 -11.14 11.53
CA ILE A 23 14.80 -9.82 12.11
C ILE A 23 15.02 -9.89 13.63
N ASP A 24 15.80 -8.95 14.17
CA ASP A 24 16.06 -8.87 15.60
C ASP A 24 14.82 -8.45 16.42
N GLN A 25 14.81 -8.75 17.72
CA GLN A 25 13.64 -8.49 18.58
C GLN A 25 13.31 -7.00 18.74
N ALA A 26 14.28 -6.08 18.66
CA ALA A 26 14.01 -4.65 18.72
C ALA A 26 13.36 -4.15 17.42
N THR A 27 13.79 -4.65 16.27
CA THR A 27 13.16 -4.37 14.97
C THR A 27 11.77 -5.01 14.85
N LEU A 28 11.59 -6.25 15.32
CA LEU A 28 10.26 -6.87 15.43
C LEU A 28 9.32 -6.07 16.35
N THR A 29 9.83 -5.51 17.44
CA THR A 29 9.06 -4.63 18.34
C THR A 29 8.66 -3.32 17.65
N LYS A 30 9.57 -2.68 16.90
CA LYS A 30 9.25 -1.50 16.07
C LYS A 30 8.15 -1.79 15.05
N ILE A 31 8.21 -2.94 14.38
CA ILE A 31 7.20 -3.39 13.40
C ILE A 31 5.83 -3.56 14.09
N LYS A 32 5.78 -4.26 15.23
CA LYS A 32 4.54 -4.46 16.00
C LYS A 32 3.90 -3.13 16.44
N VAL A 33 4.68 -2.19 16.95
CA VAL A 33 4.19 -0.86 17.36
C VAL A 33 3.67 -0.06 16.16
N LYS A 34 4.35 -0.11 15.01
CA LYS A 34 3.85 0.54 13.78
C LYS A 34 2.55 -0.10 13.27
N LEU A 35 2.45 -1.43 13.32
CA LEU A 35 1.25 -2.15 12.88
C LEU A 35 0.03 -1.82 13.75
N LEU A 36 0.17 -1.86 15.09
CA LEU A 36 -0.91 -1.48 16.02
C LEU A 36 -1.39 -0.03 15.80
N ASN A 37 -0.47 0.89 15.51
CA ASN A 37 -0.83 2.27 15.16
C ASN A 37 -1.55 2.36 13.80
N ALA A 38 -1.18 1.53 12.82
CA ALA A 38 -1.84 1.46 11.51
C ALA A 38 -3.24 0.83 11.61
N GLU A 39 -3.41 -0.21 12.42
CA GLU A 39 -4.71 -0.84 12.73
C GLU A 39 -5.64 0.17 13.41
N LYS A 40 -5.15 0.93 14.40
CA LYS A 40 -5.92 2.02 15.04
C LYS A 40 -6.30 3.15 14.08
N LEU A 41 -5.40 3.55 13.17
CA LEU A 41 -5.72 4.56 12.14
C LEU A 41 -6.78 4.04 11.16
N TYR A 42 -6.80 2.74 10.89
CA TYR A 42 -7.83 2.11 10.05
C TYR A 42 -9.21 2.12 10.73
N GLU A 43 -9.28 1.82 12.03
CA GLU A 43 -10.51 1.96 12.85
C GLU A 43 -11.03 3.40 12.88
N GLN A 44 -10.15 4.40 12.76
CA GLN A 44 -10.48 5.82 12.70
C GLN A 44 -10.85 6.32 11.30
N GLY A 45 -10.72 5.49 10.25
CA GLY A 45 -10.98 5.88 8.86
C GLY A 45 -9.85 6.71 8.21
N GLU A 46 -8.70 6.84 8.86
CA GLU A 46 -7.54 7.64 8.41
C GLU A 46 -6.68 6.87 7.39
N TYR A 47 -7.33 6.34 6.35
CA TYR A 47 -6.78 5.30 5.46
C TYR A 47 -5.48 5.69 4.75
N THR A 48 -5.28 6.96 4.40
CA THR A 48 -4.02 7.42 3.80
C THR A 48 -2.87 7.43 4.80
N ALA A 49 -3.14 7.73 6.07
CA ALA A 49 -2.16 7.58 7.15
C ALA A 49 -1.84 6.10 7.45
N VAL A 50 -2.81 5.19 7.31
CA VAL A 50 -2.57 3.73 7.37
C VAL A 50 -1.56 3.32 6.30
N LEU A 51 -1.75 3.74 5.04
CA LEU A 51 -0.84 3.45 3.93
C LEU A 51 0.58 3.99 4.18
N ASP A 52 0.69 5.19 4.77
CA ASP A 52 1.99 5.76 5.14
C ASP A 52 2.68 4.96 6.26
N LYS A 53 1.92 4.46 7.26
CA LYS A 53 2.47 3.55 8.29
C LYS A 53 2.83 2.16 7.75
N VAL A 54 2.09 1.64 6.76
CA VAL A 54 2.47 0.41 6.05
C VAL A 54 3.78 0.63 5.29
N ARG A 55 3.96 1.77 4.60
CA ARG A 55 5.22 2.11 3.92
C ARG A 55 6.40 2.26 4.87
N GLU A 56 6.19 2.81 6.08
CA GLU A 56 7.20 2.82 7.16
C GLU A 56 7.58 1.40 7.65
N ILE A 57 6.69 0.41 7.57
CA ILE A 57 6.99 -0.99 7.88
C ILE A 57 7.74 -1.63 6.71
N GLU A 58 7.26 -1.44 5.48
CA GLU A 58 7.90 -1.94 4.25
C GLU A 58 9.36 -1.48 4.13
N ALA A 59 9.65 -0.23 4.46
CA ALA A 59 11.01 0.32 4.49
C ALA A 59 11.92 -0.34 5.54
N ILE A 60 11.36 -0.90 6.61
CA ILE A 60 12.10 -1.66 7.64
C ILE A 60 12.27 -3.13 7.24
N THR A 61 11.28 -3.74 6.58
CA THR A 61 11.27 -5.17 6.23
C THR A 61 11.76 -5.50 4.83
N GLY A 62 12.08 -4.50 4.00
CA GLY A 62 12.43 -4.68 2.59
C GLY A 62 11.23 -5.11 1.75
N GLY A 63 10.11 -4.39 1.87
CA GLY A 63 8.80 -4.73 1.31
C GLY A 63 7.95 -5.60 2.24
N VAL A 64 6.68 -5.85 1.87
CA VAL A 64 5.74 -6.63 2.69
C VAL A 64 6.18 -8.09 2.82
N LYS A 65 6.07 -8.66 4.03
CA LYS A 65 6.48 -10.05 4.37
C LYS A 65 5.38 -10.87 5.09
N SER A 66 4.16 -10.35 5.18
CA SER A 66 3.05 -11.01 5.90
C SER A 66 1.70 -10.70 5.25
N ALA A 67 0.87 -11.72 5.08
CA ALA A 67 -0.49 -11.60 4.54
C ALA A 67 -1.36 -10.61 5.35
N LYS A 68 -1.19 -10.51 6.68
CA LYS A 68 -1.94 -9.54 7.51
C LYS A 68 -1.60 -8.09 7.17
N ILE A 69 -0.32 -7.78 6.96
CA ILE A 69 0.13 -6.43 6.57
C ILE A 69 -0.37 -6.10 5.16
N GLN A 70 -0.29 -7.08 4.25
CA GLN A 70 -0.78 -6.94 2.88
C GLN A 70 -2.30 -6.71 2.85
N ASN A 71 -3.09 -7.47 3.61
CA ASN A 71 -4.53 -7.29 3.78
C ASN A 71 -4.88 -5.90 4.34
N LEU A 72 -4.19 -5.43 5.39
CA LEU A 72 -4.36 -4.07 5.90
C LEU A 72 -4.11 -3.01 4.80
N LYS A 73 -3.12 -3.21 3.93
CA LYS A 73 -2.82 -2.34 2.78
C LYS A 73 -3.93 -2.35 1.73
N VAL A 74 -4.46 -3.53 1.39
CA VAL A 74 -5.62 -3.69 0.47
C VAL A 74 -6.83 -2.92 1.01
N LYS A 75 -7.19 -3.14 2.28
CA LYS A 75 -8.33 -2.49 2.94
C LYS A 75 -8.12 -0.98 3.09
N ALA A 76 -6.89 -0.52 3.33
CA ALA A 76 -6.58 0.91 3.38
C ALA A 76 -6.72 1.58 2.00
N TYR A 77 -6.24 0.98 0.91
CA TYR A 77 -6.49 1.51 -0.43
C TYR A 77 -7.98 1.50 -0.80
N LEU A 78 -8.73 0.47 -0.41
CA LEU A 78 -10.18 0.39 -0.59
C LEU A 78 -10.92 1.51 0.16
N GLY A 79 -10.57 1.74 1.44
CA GLY A 79 -11.13 2.84 2.25
C GLY A 79 -10.74 4.21 1.70
N ALA A 80 -9.52 4.35 1.19
CA ALA A 80 -9.03 5.55 0.52
C ALA A 80 -9.61 5.76 -0.90
N GLY A 81 -10.45 4.85 -1.41
CA GLY A 81 -11.05 4.95 -2.74
C GLY A 81 -10.05 4.86 -3.90
N MET A 82 -8.90 4.21 -3.68
CA MET A 82 -7.81 4.00 -4.64
C MET A 82 -7.89 2.57 -5.18
N TYR A 83 -8.92 2.30 -5.97
CA TYR A 83 -9.39 0.93 -6.21
C TYR A 83 -8.44 0.10 -7.09
N GLN A 84 -7.81 0.72 -8.09
CA GLN A 84 -6.75 0.08 -8.88
C GLN A 84 -5.59 -0.39 -8.00
N GLN A 85 -5.12 0.44 -7.06
CA GLN A 85 -4.08 0.06 -6.12
C GLN A 85 -4.56 -1.03 -5.15
N SER A 86 -5.79 -0.94 -4.64
CA SER A 86 -6.40 -1.99 -3.80
C SER A 86 -6.44 -3.35 -4.53
N LYS A 87 -6.78 -3.34 -5.83
CA LYS A 87 -6.81 -4.50 -6.72
C LYS A 87 -5.42 -5.07 -7.02
N GLU A 88 -4.42 -4.23 -7.26
CA GLU A 88 -3.02 -4.69 -7.46
C GLU A 88 -2.44 -5.32 -6.19
N GLU A 89 -2.73 -4.74 -5.01
CA GLU A 89 -2.33 -5.32 -3.73
C GLU A 89 -3.12 -6.61 -3.38
N LEU A 90 -4.40 -6.73 -3.78
CA LEU A 90 -5.18 -7.97 -3.60
C LEU A 90 -4.65 -9.09 -4.51
N ASN A 91 -4.31 -8.78 -5.76
CA ASN A 91 -3.61 -9.69 -6.66
C ASN A 91 -2.23 -10.11 -6.15
N THR A 92 -1.63 -9.33 -5.26
CA THR A 92 -0.40 -9.72 -4.53
C THR A 92 -0.75 -10.59 -3.33
N LEU A 93 -1.80 -10.26 -2.58
CA LEU A 93 -2.27 -11.00 -1.40
C LEU A 93 -2.59 -12.46 -1.72
N TYR A 94 -3.38 -12.77 -2.76
CA TYR A 94 -3.66 -14.16 -3.14
C TYR A 94 -2.38 -14.98 -3.41
N LYS A 95 -1.35 -14.35 -4.02
CA LYS A 95 -0.05 -15.00 -4.31
C LYS A 95 0.79 -15.29 -3.06
N MET A 96 0.44 -14.70 -1.91
CA MET A 96 1.09 -15.00 -0.62
C MET A 96 0.55 -16.28 0.02
N ASN A 97 -0.48 -16.92 -0.55
CA ASN A 97 -1.22 -18.04 0.04
C ASN A 97 -1.67 -17.72 1.49
N PRO A 98 -2.62 -16.78 1.66
CA PRO A 98 -3.10 -16.36 2.97
C PRO A 98 -3.75 -17.51 3.76
N ASP A 99 -3.87 -17.31 5.07
CA ASP A 99 -4.61 -18.17 5.98
C ASP A 99 -6.13 -17.89 5.92
N ASP A 100 -6.93 -18.80 6.50
CA ASP A 100 -8.40 -18.77 6.42
C ASP A 100 -8.99 -17.46 6.99
N GLU A 101 -8.40 -16.91 8.07
CA GLU A 101 -8.79 -15.62 8.67
C GLU A 101 -8.72 -14.47 7.64
N VAL A 102 -7.64 -14.43 6.85
CA VAL A 102 -7.47 -13.42 5.80
C VAL A 102 -8.32 -13.72 4.57
N ILE A 103 -8.63 -15.00 4.26
CA ILE A 103 -9.52 -15.38 3.16
C ILE A 103 -10.98 -14.96 3.45
N GLU A 104 -11.47 -15.15 4.67
CA GLU A 104 -12.80 -14.69 5.08
C GLU A 104 -12.94 -13.17 4.98
N ASP A 105 -11.90 -12.43 5.38
CA ASP A 105 -11.86 -10.96 5.28
C ASP A 105 -11.87 -10.49 3.81
N ILE A 106 -11.09 -11.12 2.92
CA ILE A 106 -11.09 -10.83 1.48
C ILE A 106 -12.50 -10.97 0.87
N ALA A 107 -13.23 -12.03 1.21
CA ALA A 107 -14.57 -12.28 0.70
C ALA A 107 -15.57 -11.16 1.08
N SER A 108 -15.32 -10.42 2.15
CA SER A 108 -16.13 -9.26 2.55
C SER A 108 -15.98 -8.03 1.65
N TYR A 109 -14.92 -7.96 0.84
CA TYR A 109 -14.54 -6.73 0.14
C TYR A 109 -14.15 -6.86 -1.34
N GLU A 110 -13.86 -8.05 -1.86
CA GLU A 110 -13.45 -8.27 -3.26
C GLU A 110 -14.41 -7.60 -4.27
N SER A 111 -15.72 -7.82 -4.12
CA SER A 111 -16.76 -7.23 -5.00
C SER A 111 -16.83 -5.70 -4.95
N ARG A 112 -16.42 -5.09 -3.83
CA ARG A 112 -16.33 -3.62 -3.66
C ARG A 112 -15.10 -3.06 -4.38
N ILE A 113 -14.01 -3.82 -4.42
CA ILE A 113 -12.81 -3.47 -5.20
C ILE A 113 -13.12 -3.56 -6.69
N GLU A 114 -13.73 -4.65 -7.17
CA GLU A 114 -14.07 -4.81 -8.59
C GLU A 114 -15.01 -3.72 -9.11
N LYS A 115 -16.06 -3.37 -8.35
CA LYS A 115 -16.93 -2.26 -8.73
C LYS A 115 -16.17 -0.92 -8.72
N GLY A 116 -15.43 -0.64 -7.67
CA GLY A 116 -14.71 0.62 -7.53
C GLY A 116 -13.61 0.82 -8.56
N ASP A 117 -12.95 -0.26 -9.01
CA ASP A 117 -11.98 -0.25 -10.12
C ASP A 117 -12.63 0.25 -11.43
N ALA A 118 -13.86 -0.20 -11.71
CA ALA A 118 -14.63 0.29 -12.85
C ALA A 118 -15.08 1.76 -12.69
N ASP A 119 -15.59 2.14 -11.52
CA ASP A 119 -16.02 3.51 -11.22
C ASP A 119 -14.83 4.51 -11.26
N GLU A 120 -13.66 4.11 -10.75
CA GLU A 120 -12.42 4.89 -10.78
C GLU A 120 -11.86 5.04 -12.20
N LYS A 121 -11.85 3.97 -13.00
CA LYS A 121 -11.48 4.04 -14.42
C LYS A 121 -12.42 4.94 -15.23
N ALA A 122 -13.72 4.92 -14.94
CA ALA A 122 -14.68 5.84 -15.53
C ALA A 122 -14.39 7.30 -15.14
N LYS A 123 -14.08 7.58 -13.85
CA LYS A 123 -13.66 8.90 -13.36
C LYS A 123 -12.39 9.38 -14.06
N PHE A 124 -11.35 8.55 -14.15
CA PHE A 124 -10.10 8.90 -14.85
C PHE A 124 -10.32 9.13 -16.35
N LYS A 125 -11.17 8.34 -17.02
CA LYS A 125 -11.54 8.58 -18.42
C LYS A 125 -12.18 9.95 -18.63
N THR A 126 -13.07 10.38 -17.73
CA THR A 126 -13.67 11.72 -17.76
C THR A 126 -12.61 12.82 -17.54
N ILE A 127 -11.69 12.63 -16.60
CA ILE A 127 -10.59 13.57 -16.35
C ILE A 127 -9.70 13.72 -17.61
N MET A 128 -9.28 12.60 -18.21
CA MET A 128 -8.50 12.62 -19.46
C MET A 128 -9.23 13.34 -20.59
N ALA A 129 -10.51 13.03 -20.81
CA ALA A 129 -11.33 13.66 -21.85
C ALA A 129 -11.58 15.16 -21.63
N SER A 130 -11.50 15.64 -20.39
CA SER A 130 -11.58 17.06 -20.03
C SER A 130 -10.23 17.80 -20.10
N SER A 131 -9.13 17.08 -20.29
CA SER A 131 -7.77 17.62 -20.27
C SER A 131 -7.22 17.82 -21.69
N THR A 132 -6.46 18.89 -21.90
CA THR A 132 -5.62 19.08 -23.10
C THR A 132 -4.24 18.42 -22.93
N HIS A 133 -4.18 17.26 -22.25
CA HIS A 133 -2.91 16.66 -21.83
C HIS A 133 -2.30 15.80 -22.93
N ASP A 134 -1.14 16.23 -23.42
CA ASP A 134 -0.32 15.48 -24.36
C ASP A 134 0.47 14.37 -23.63
N PHE A 135 0.02 13.13 -23.76
CA PHE A 135 0.69 11.96 -23.16
C PHE A 135 2.03 11.59 -23.80
N GLU A 136 2.33 12.06 -25.01
CA GLU A 136 3.59 11.74 -25.71
C GLU A 136 4.70 12.67 -25.21
N ASN A 137 4.48 13.98 -25.34
CA ASN A 137 5.40 15.01 -24.86
C ASN A 137 5.45 15.04 -23.33
N ASN A 138 4.30 15.24 -22.66
CA ASN A 138 4.28 15.39 -21.20
C ASN A 138 4.34 14.05 -20.46
N GLY A 139 4.01 12.90 -21.08
CA GLY A 139 4.02 11.61 -20.37
C GLY A 139 2.80 11.40 -19.46
N PRO A 140 2.93 10.67 -18.34
CA PRO A 140 1.80 10.36 -17.45
C PRO A 140 1.04 11.60 -16.94
N LEU A 141 -0.29 11.53 -16.90
CA LEU A 141 -1.15 12.59 -16.40
C LEU A 141 -1.27 12.52 -14.87
N ARG A 142 -0.93 13.61 -14.18
CA ARG A 142 -1.06 13.74 -12.72
C ARG A 142 -2.54 13.71 -12.31
N VAL A 143 -2.87 12.84 -11.35
CA VAL A 143 -4.19 12.73 -10.72
C VAL A 143 -4.10 12.80 -9.19
N GLU A 144 -5.24 13.07 -8.54
CA GLU A 144 -5.36 13.14 -7.08
C GLU A 144 -6.58 12.34 -6.60
N ILE A 145 -6.41 11.56 -5.53
CA ILE A 145 -7.49 10.98 -4.73
C ILE A 145 -7.15 11.18 -3.26
N ASN A 146 -8.09 11.72 -2.48
CA ASN A 146 -7.98 11.90 -1.03
C ASN A 146 -6.62 12.49 -0.55
N LYS A 147 -6.21 13.60 -1.18
CA LYS A 147 -4.97 14.36 -0.88
C LYS A 147 -3.66 13.60 -1.12
N LYS A 148 -3.69 12.50 -1.89
CA LYS A 148 -2.49 11.81 -2.39
C LYS A 148 -2.45 11.91 -3.90
N TYR A 149 -1.28 12.25 -4.44
CA TYR A 149 -1.02 12.36 -5.87
C TYR A 149 -0.32 11.11 -6.41
N GLY A 150 -0.67 10.79 -7.66
CA GLY A 150 0.00 9.80 -8.50
C GLY A 150 -0.25 10.16 -9.97
N PHE A 151 0.03 9.23 -10.89
CA PHE A 151 -0.07 9.49 -12.32
C PHE A 151 -0.67 8.31 -13.08
N ILE A 152 -1.51 8.62 -14.07
CA ILE A 152 -2.14 7.66 -14.99
C ILE A 152 -1.56 7.73 -16.40
N ASP A 153 -1.62 6.61 -17.12
CA ASP A 153 -1.34 6.58 -18.56
C ASP A 153 -2.57 6.97 -19.41
N LYS A 154 -2.39 6.96 -20.73
CA LYS A 154 -3.46 7.28 -21.71
C LYS A 154 -4.63 6.28 -21.74
N THR A 155 -4.57 5.19 -20.98
CA THR A 155 -5.67 4.22 -20.80
C THR A 155 -6.48 4.50 -19.53
N GLY A 156 -5.97 5.37 -18.65
CA GLY A 156 -6.52 5.60 -17.31
C GLY A 156 -6.00 4.60 -16.27
N LYS A 157 -4.96 3.82 -16.60
CA LYS A 157 -4.30 2.96 -15.63
C LYS A 157 -3.36 3.78 -14.76
N VAL A 158 -3.40 3.60 -13.44
CA VAL A 158 -2.36 4.10 -12.53
C VAL A 158 -1.02 3.44 -12.90
N VAL A 159 -0.03 4.26 -13.24
CA VAL A 159 1.34 3.82 -13.59
C VAL A 159 2.38 4.33 -12.58
N ILE A 160 2.07 5.40 -11.86
CA ILE A 160 2.83 5.85 -10.69
C ILE A 160 1.81 5.96 -9.53
N PRO A 161 1.92 5.15 -8.46
CA PRO A 161 0.86 5.03 -7.45
C PRO A 161 0.49 6.35 -6.77
N LEU A 162 -0.77 6.50 -6.35
CA LEU A 162 -1.20 7.64 -5.56
C LEU A 162 -0.64 7.51 -4.13
N MET A 163 0.53 8.11 -3.90
CA MET A 163 1.26 8.02 -2.62
C MET A 163 1.92 9.34 -2.16
N TYR A 164 2.06 10.33 -3.04
CA TYR A 164 2.78 11.58 -2.76
C TYR A 164 1.88 12.62 -2.09
N GLU A 165 2.42 13.41 -1.16
CA GLU A 165 1.70 14.55 -0.55
C GLU A 165 1.49 15.68 -1.55
N PHE A 166 2.39 15.82 -2.52
CA PHE A 166 2.30 16.80 -3.59
C PHE A 166 2.97 16.28 -4.87
N ALA A 167 2.46 16.69 -6.04
CA ALA A 167 3.12 16.45 -7.32
C ALA A 167 2.90 17.62 -8.29
N LEU A 168 3.93 17.98 -9.05
CA LEU A 168 3.78 18.76 -10.28
C LEU A 168 3.47 17.84 -11.47
N PRO A 169 2.88 18.37 -12.56
CA PRO A 169 2.93 17.70 -13.86
C PRO A 169 4.37 17.44 -14.31
N PHE A 170 4.54 16.47 -15.20
CA PHE A 170 5.81 16.22 -15.87
C PHE A 170 6.20 17.37 -16.80
N SER A 171 7.50 17.69 -16.84
CA SER A 171 8.14 18.61 -17.78
C SER A 171 9.56 18.13 -18.04
N GLU A 172 10.05 18.21 -19.27
CA GLU A 172 11.40 17.75 -19.68
C GLU A 172 11.72 16.28 -19.28
N GLY A 173 10.69 15.45 -19.09
CA GLY A 173 10.81 14.05 -18.66
C GLY A 173 10.79 13.80 -17.14
N LEU A 174 10.79 14.85 -16.33
CA LEU A 174 10.79 14.79 -14.86
C LEU A 174 9.53 15.41 -14.25
N ALA A 175 9.11 14.91 -13.08
CA ALA A 175 8.10 15.53 -12.23
C ALA A 175 8.67 15.76 -10.83
N ARG A 176 8.44 16.94 -10.24
CA ARG A 176 8.79 17.18 -8.83
C ARG A 176 7.65 16.71 -7.93
N VAL A 177 7.97 15.84 -6.98
CA VAL A 177 7.01 15.27 -6.03
C VAL A 177 7.47 15.48 -4.59
N GLU A 178 6.54 15.38 -3.64
CA GLU A 178 6.81 15.42 -2.21
C GLU A 178 6.39 14.08 -1.56
N LEU A 179 7.34 13.45 -0.86
CA LEU A 179 7.15 12.17 -0.17
C LEU A 179 7.77 12.22 1.23
N ASN A 180 6.98 11.95 2.26
CA ASN A 180 7.34 12.12 3.67
C ASN A 180 7.91 13.53 3.96
N GLY A 181 7.36 14.57 3.31
CA GLY A 181 7.85 15.95 3.41
C GLY A 181 9.21 16.24 2.73
N LYS A 182 9.79 15.27 2.00
CA LYS A 182 10.98 15.49 1.17
C LYS A 182 10.57 15.75 -0.28
N LYS A 183 11.18 16.76 -0.90
CA LYS A 183 10.99 17.10 -2.31
C LYS A 183 12.05 16.38 -3.14
N VAL A 184 11.62 15.58 -4.10
CA VAL A 184 12.48 14.81 -5.02
C VAL A 184 11.96 14.96 -6.46
N TYR A 185 12.79 14.60 -7.44
CA TYR A 185 12.35 14.43 -8.82
C TYR A 185 12.12 12.95 -9.11
N ILE A 186 11.14 12.64 -9.96
CA ILE A 186 10.91 11.32 -10.52
C ILE A 186 10.88 11.38 -12.05
N ASN A 187 11.32 10.31 -12.71
CA ASN A 187 11.20 10.16 -14.16
C ASN A 187 9.80 9.62 -14.57
N LYS A 188 9.54 9.49 -15.88
CA LYS A 188 8.26 8.98 -16.41
C LYS A 188 7.90 7.53 -15.97
N ALA A 189 8.82 6.77 -15.35
CA ALA A 189 8.57 5.46 -14.75
C ALA A 189 8.35 5.49 -13.21
N GLY A 190 8.45 6.68 -12.58
CA GLY A 190 8.31 6.86 -11.13
C GLY A 190 9.59 6.63 -10.33
N GLU A 191 10.73 6.39 -11.00
CA GLU A 191 12.04 6.21 -10.35
C GLU A 191 12.57 7.56 -9.88
N ILE A 192 13.11 7.61 -8.65
CA ILE A 192 13.69 8.84 -8.08
C ILE A 192 15.00 9.17 -8.79
N ILE A 193 15.17 10.44 -9.13
CA ILE A 193 16.38 11.02 -9.71
C ILE A 193 16.98 12.00 -8.70
N ASP A 194 18.25 11.75 -8.32
CA ASP A 194 19.10 12.60 -7.47
C ASP A 194 20.04 13.48 -8.32
#